data_AF-A0A3N5NYI4-F1
#
_entry.id   AF-A0A3N5NYI4-F1
#
_cell.length_a   1.000
_cell.length_b   1.000
_cell.length_c   1.000
_cell.angle_alpha   90.00
_cell.angle_beta   90.00
_cell.angle_gamma   90.00
#
_symmetry.space_group_name_H-M   'P 1'
#
loop_
_entity.id
_entity.type
_entity.pdbx_description
1 polymer ?
#
loop_
_entity_poly.entity_id
_entity_poly.type
_entity_poly.pdbx_seq_one_letter_code
_entity_poly.pdbx_strand_id
1 'polypeptide(L)' 'MDLTEDILKSADRPLHITEIIIKAREQFDAPIDRESLVSALTKKVKKGDRFVRVAPNTFDLAAKS' A
#
# COMPACT_ATOMS: atom_id res chain seq x y z
N MET A 1 9.02 -4.97 -8.43
CA MET A 1 9.20 -4.61 -7.01
C MET A 1 8.15 -3.58 -6.69
N ASP A 2 7.16 -3.95 -5.90
CA ASP A 2 6.03 -3.08 -5.60
C ASP A 2 6.42 -2.18 -4.43
N LEU A 3 6.73 -0.92 -4.70
CA LEU A 3 7.05 0.09 -3.68
C LEU A 3 6.13 0.02 -2.45
N THR A 4 4.82 -0.12 -2.67
CA THR A 4 3.86 -0.21 -1.57
C THR A 4 4.08 -1.44 -0.68
N GLU A 5 4.56 -2.55 -1.24
CA GLU A 5 4.93 -3.73 -0.47
C GLU A 5 6.13 -3.44 0.43
N ASP A 6 7.18 -2.82 -0.11
CA ASP A 6 8.38 -2.46 0.66
C ASP A 6 8.04 -1.47 1.79
N ILE A 7 7.17 -0.50 1.52
CA ILE A 7 6.67 0.46 2.51
C ILE A 7 5.89 -0.24 3.63
N LEU A 8 4.95 -1.12 3.28
CA LEU A 8 4.15 -1.85 4.28
C LEU A 8 5.02 -2.84 5.07
N LYS A 9 5.96 -3.51 4.40
CA LYS A 9 6.90 -4.45 5.03
C LYS A 9 7.84 -3.74 5.99
N SER A 10 8.36 -2.57 5.61
CA SER A 10 9.20 -1.74 6.48
C SER A 10 8.43 -1.11 7.64
N ALA A 11 7.13 -0.84 7.47
CA ALA A 11 6.31 -0.27 8.53
C ALA A 11 5.85 -1.32 9.56
N ASP A 12 5.80 -2.60 9.16
CA ASP A 12 5.34 -3.74 9.96
C ASP A 12 3.96 -3.53 10.61
N ARG A 13 3.13 -2.68 10.01
CA ARG A 13 1.78 -2.38 10.46
C ARG A 13 0.90 -1.98 9.27
N PRO A 14 -0.43 -2.11 9.40
CA PRO A 14 -1.33 -1.51 8.42
C PRO A 14 -1.09 -0.02 8.30
N LEU A 15 -1.07 0.47 7.05
CA LEU A 15 -0.91 1.89 6.75
C LEU A 15 -2.13 2.42 6.01
N HIS A 16 -2.53 3.63 6.39
CA HIS A 16 -3.51 4.38 5.61
C HIS A 16 -2.88 4.82 4.28
N ILE A 17 -3.71 4.95 3.23
CA ILE A 17 -3.27 5.34 1.89
C ILE A 17 -2.42 6.62 1.91
N THR A 18 -2.79 7.58 2.75
CA THR A 18 -2.05 8.84 2.91
C THR A 18 -0.64 8.60 3.43
N GLU A 19 -0.44 7.69 4.40
CA GLU A 19 0.89 7.34 4.91
C GLU A 19 1.72 6.65 3.83
N ILE A 20 1.10 5.76 3.04
CA ILE A 20 1.77 5.08 1.92
C ILE A 20 2.24 6.11 0.88
N ILE A 21 1.40 7.09 0.52
CA ILE A 21 1.76 8.15 -0.43
C ILE A 21 2.91 8.99 0.10
N ILE A 22 2.86 9.41 1.38
CA ILE A 22 3.92 10.21 1.99
C ILE A 22 5.24 9.43 1.93
N LYS A 23 5.27 8.19 2.39
CA LYS A 23 6.47 7.34 2.38
C LYS A 23 6.99 7.06 0.98
N ALA A 24 6.09 6.87 0.02
CA ALA A 24 6.46 6.65 -1.37
C ALA A 24 7.09 7.91 -2.00
N ARG A 25 6.57 9.09 -1.67
CA ARG A 25 7.17 10.37 -2.09
C ARG A 25 8.53 10.58 -1.43
N GLU A 26 8.66 10.28 -0.14
CA GLU A 26 9.93 10.39 0.59
C GLU A 26 11.02 9.46 0.04
N GLN A 27 10.66 8.24 -0.35
CA GLN A 27 11.64 7.24 -0.81
C GLN A 27 11.96 7.31 -2.31
N PHE A 28 11.02 7.75 -3.15
CA PHE A 28 11.16 7.64 -4.63
C PHE A 28 10.95 8.97 -5.39
N ASP A 29 10.67 10.07 -4.69
CA ASP A 29 10.37 11.41 -5.28
C ASP A 29 9.29 11.38 -6.39
N ALA A 30 8.46 10.33 -6.39
CA ALA A 30 7.49 10.09 -7.44
C ALA A 30 6.15 10.77 -7.09
N PRO A 31 5.55 11.58 -7.99
CA PRO A 31 4.21 12.10 -7.78
C PRO A 31 3.19 10.96 -7.94
N ILE A 32 2.76 10.40 -6.80
CA ILE A 32 1.73 9.36 -6.77
C ILE A 32 0.36 10.00 -6.55
N ASP A 33 -0.54 9.79 -7.51
CA ASP A 33 -1.95 10.12 -7.35
C ASP A 33 -2.65 9.13 -6.41
N ARG A 34 -3.42 9.67 -5.47
CA ARG A 34 -4.11 8.88 -4.44
C ARG A 34 -5.13 7.94 -5.05
N GLU A 35 -5.92 8.41 -6.00
CA GLU A 35 -7.04 7.66 -6.56
C GLU A 35 -6.53 6.47 -7.39
N SER A 36 -5.47 6.72 -8.15
CA SER A 36 -4.70 5.72 -8.87
C SER A 36 -4.11 4.66 -7.94
N LEU A 37 -3.51 5.07 -6.81
CA LEU A 37 -2.95 4.13 -5.83
C LEU A 37 -4.03 3.29 -5.14
N VAL A 38 -5.15 3.90 -4.73
CA VAL A 38 -6.28 3.18 -4.12
C VAL A 38 -6.84 2.15 -5.10
N SER A 39 -7.01 2.52 -6.37
CA SER A 39 -7.50 1.62 -7.41
C SER A 39 -6.53 0.46 -7.65
N ALA A 40 -5.23 0.74 -7.76
CA ALA A 40 -4.19 -0.27 -7.92
C ALA A 40 -4.16 -1.26 -6.74
N LEU A 41 -4.17 -0.76 -5.50
CA LEU A 41 -4.21 -1.60 -4.31
C LEU A 41 -5.49 -2.41 -4.20
N THR A 42 -6.64 -1.79 -4.48
CA THR A 42 -7.93 -2.49 -4.47
C THR A 42 -7.96 -3.62 -5.49
N LYS A 43 -7.39 -3.42 -6.70
CA LYS A 43 -7.26 -4.48 -7.71
C LYS A 43 -6.39 -5.63 -7.21
N LYS A 44 -5.28 -5.35 -6.53
CA LYS A 44 -4.38 -6.38 -5.98
C LYS A 44 -5.01 -7.15 -4.82
N VAL A 45 -5.70 -6.44 -3.91
CA VAL A 45 -6.50 -7.06 -2.84
C VAL A 45 -7.56 -7.99 -3.44
N LYS A 46 -8.31 -7.53 -4.45
CA LYS A 46 -9.32 -8.35 -5.14
C LYS A 46 -8.74 -9.55 -5.87
N LYS A 47 -7.50 -9.44 -6.38
CA LYS A 47 -6.80 -10.55 -7.04
C LYS A 47 -6.36 -11.64 -6.03
N GLY A 48 -6.50 -11.41 -4.73
CA GLY A 48 -5.93 -12.29 -3.70
C GLY A 48 -4.40 -12.28 -3.73
N ASP A 49 -3.80 -11.17 -4.19
CA ASP A 49 -2.35 -10.99 -4.15
C ASP A 49 -1.91 -10.70 -2.71
N ARG A 50 -0.67 -10.25 -2.55
CA ARG A 50 0.02 -10.00 -1.27
C ARG A 50 -0.52 -8.85 -0.42
N PHE A 51 -1.67 -8.25 -0.76
CA PHE A 51 -2.25 -7.11 -0.04
C PHE A 51 -3.64 -7.45 0.50
N VAL A 52 -3.93 -6.98 1.72
CA VAL A 52 -5.26 -7.03 2.34
C VAL A 52 -5.72 -5.63 2.73
N ARG A 53 -7.03 -5.42 2.72
CA ARG A 53 -7.64 -4.19 3.23
C ARG A 53 -8.23 -4.46 4.60
N VAL A 54 -7.61 -3.89 5.64
CA VAL A 54 -8.04 -4.10 7.03
C VAL A 54 -9.06 -3.05 7.51
N ALA A 55 -9.09 -1.88 6.86
CA ALA A 55 -10.01 -0.79 7.19
C ALA A 55 -10.23 0.14 5.97
N PRO A 56 -11.15 1.13 6.04
CA PRO A 56 -11.30 2.12 4.97
C PRO A 56 -9.96 2.79 4.63
N ASN A 57 -9.58 2.74 3.35
CA ASN A 57 -8.32 3.30 2.85
C ASN A 57 -7.06 2.84 3.62
N THR A 58 -7.11 1.69 4.28
CA THR A 58 -6.01 1.16 5.10
C THR A 58 -5.67 -0.25 4.63
N PHE A 59 -4.40 -0.46 4.32
CA PHE A 59 -3.90 -1.67 3.68
C PHE A 59 -2.78 -2.29 4.50
N ASP A 60 -2.67 -3.61 4.45
CA ASP A 60 -1.61 -4.40 5.07
C ASP A 60 -1.17 -5.52 4.11
N LEU A 61 -0.11 -6.24 4.45
CA LEU A 61 0.38 -7.39 3.71
C LEU A 61 -0.35 -8.66 4.12
N ALA A 62 -0.84 -9.41 3.13
CA ALA A 62 -1.52 -10.69 3.32
C ALA A 62 -0.58 -11.76 3.91
N ALA A 63 0.73 -11.64 3.65
CA ALA A 63 1.75 -12.62 3.99
C ALA A 63 2.28 -12.49 5.44
N LYS A 64 1.54 -11.83 6.35
CA LYS A 64 1.77 -12.01 7.80
C LYS A 64 1.15 -13.34 8.23
N SER A 65 1.84 -14.44 7.92
CA SER A 65 1.61 -15.76 8.52
C SER A 65 2.68 -16.06 9.55
#